data_AF-A0A7S1EP90-F1
#
_entry.id   AF-A0A7S1EP90-F1
#
_cell.length_a   1.000
_cell.length_b   1.000
_cell.length_c   1.000
_cell.angle_alpha   90.00
_cell.angle_beta   90.00
_cell.angle_gamma   90.00
#
_symmetry.space_group_name_H-M   'P 1'
#
loop_
_entity.id
_entity.type
_entity.pdbx_description
1 polymer ?
#
loop_
_entity_poly.entity_id
_entity_poly.type
_entity_poly.pdbx_seq_one_letter_code
_entity_poly.pdbx_strand_id
1 'polypeptide(L)'
;WETFKIFVKVYVNIQKYVLVPRLLRAEPADFEGSMAMEKYSGVWSEWSSTVSCLDKVSSALENFTKVYDVQTLSEFMMAIDATTHSLARIMNVEAIELGELMEKFFCPEDMSEIEHE
;
A
#
# COMPACT_ATOMS: atom_id res chain seq x y z
N TRP A 1 0.85 4.90 -16.79
CA TRP A 1 0.35 3.88 -15.84
C TRP A 1 1.50 3.11 -15.19
N GLU A 2 2.40 2.48 -15.96
CA GLU A 2 3.54 1.73 -15.39
C GLU A 2 4.40 2.53 -14.41
N THR A 3 4.68 3.81 -14.69
CA THR A 3 5.36 4.70 -13.74
C THR A 3 4.63 4.80 -12.39
N PHE A 4 3.31 4.97 -12.39
CA PHE A 4 2.50 5.04 -11.17
C PHE A 4 2.55 3.73 -10.38
N LYS A 5 2.44 2.59 -11.07
CA LYS A 5 2.56 1.26 -10.45
C LYS A 5 3.94 1.05 -9.81
N ILE A 6 5.02 1.53 -10.44
CA ILE A 6 6.36 1.52 -9.86
C ILE A 6 6.39 2.36 -8.57
N PHE A 7 5.83 3.57 -8.60
CA PHE A 7 5.73 4.43 -7.41
C PHE A 7 5.02 3.73 -6.25
N VAL A 8 3.86 3.12 -6.49
CA VAL A 8 3.12 2.38 -5.46
C VAL A 8 3.95 1.21 -4.92
N LYS A 9 4.65 0.45 -5.78
CA LYS A 9 5.51 -0.64 -5.33
C LYS A 9 6.68 -0.16 -4.47
N VAL A 10 7.31 0.97 -4.85
CA VAL A 10 8.39 1.58 -4.06
C VAL A 10 7.86 2.02 -2.70
N TYR A 11 6.71 2.70 -2.66
CA TYR A 11 6.04 3.12 -1.42
C TYR A 11 5.82 1.94 -0.46
N VAL A 12 5.19 0.86 -0.95
CA VAL A 12 4.92 -0.34 -0.15
C VAL A 12 6.22 -1.04 0.28
N ASN A 13 7.25 -1.02 -0.56
CA ASN A 13 8.56 -1.58 -0.19
C ASN A 13 9.25 -0.78 0.91
N ILE A 14 9.18 0.55 0.90
CA ILE A 14 9.71 1.38 1.98
C ILE A 14 9.05 0.98 3.31
N GLN A 15 7.73 0.81 3.32
CA GLN A 15 7.05 0.34 4.52
C GLN A 15 7.57 -1.03 4.98
N LYS A 16 7.67 -1.98 4.05
CA LYS A 16 8.10 -3.35 4.35
C LYS A 16 9.52 -3.44 4.89
N TYR A 17 10.44 -2.70 4.29
CA TYR A 17 11.87 -2.87 4.53
C TYR A 17 12.46 -1.81 5.47
N VAL A 18 11.77 -0.70 5.69
CA VAL A 18 12.23 0.41 6.55
C VAL A 18 11.31 0.58 7.75
N LEU A 19 10.03 0.89 7.51
CA LEU A 19 9.09 1.25 8.57
C LEU A 19 8.81 0.11 9.55
N VAL A 20 8.41 -1.06 9.02
CA VAL A 20 8.00 -2.21 9.84
C VAL A 20 9.15 -2.75 10.68
N PRO A 21 10.38 -2.95 10.16
CA PRO A 21 11.50 -3.37 10.99
C PRO A 21 11.82 -2.40 12.13
N ARG A 22 11.62 -1.09 11.95
CA ARG A 22 11.79 -0.09 13.02
C ARG A 22 10.67 -0.21 14.05
N LEU A 23 9.41 -0.34 13.62
CA LEU A 23 8.27 -0.56 14.53
C LEU A 23 8.46 -1.80 15.41
N LEU A 24 8.98 -2.89 14.83
CA LEU A 24 9.25 -4.13 15.57
C LEU A 24 10.35 -4.00 16.62
N ARG A 25 11.31 -3.09 16.43
CA ARG A 25 12.37 -2.84 17.42
C ARG A 25 11.91 -1.92 18.53
N ALA A 26 11.00 -1.00 18.21
CA ALA A 26 10.41 -0.06 19.15
C ALA A 26 9.27 -0.72 19.97
N GLU A 27 8.69 -1.81 19.48
CA GLU A 27 7.67 -2.59 20.18
C GLU A 27 8.22 -3.15 21.52
N PRO A 28 7.56 -2.83 22.65
CA PRO A 28 7.94 -3.36 23.96
C PRO A 28 7.85 -4.88 24.04
N ALA A 29 8.78 -5.51 24.76
CA ALA A 29 8.90 -6.98 24.85
C ALA A 29 7.84 -7.66 25.74
N ASP A 30 6.94 -6.90 26.37
CA ASP A 30 5.90 -7.36 27.29
C ASP A 30 4.56 -7.72 26.59
N PHE A 31 4.45 -7.52 25.27
CA PHE A 31 3.31 -7.97 24.48
C PHE A 31 3.38 -9.47 24.17
N GLU A 32 2.26 -10.19 24.32
CA GLU A 32 2.13 -11.58 23.88
C GLU A 32 1.94 -11.61 22.36
N GLY A 33 3.05 -11.78 21.62
CA GLY A 33 3.08 -11.65 20.16
C GLY A 33 3.48 -10.23 19.71
N SER A 34 3.59 -10.03 18.38
CA SER A 34 3.94 -8.72 17.82
C SER A 34 2.70 -8.08 17.20
N MET A 35 2.18 -7.06 17.88
CA MET A 35 1.07 -6.22 17.41
C MET A 35 1.49 -5.45 16.15
N ALA A 36 2.77 -5.05 16.03
CA ALA A 36 3.29 -4.44 14.83
C ALA A 36 3.22 -5.39 13.62
N MET A 37 3.60 -6.67 13.78
CA MET A 37 3.44 -7.66 12.72
C MET A 37 1.98 -7.99 12.40
N GLU A 38 1.13 -8.10 13.42
CA GLU A 38 -0.29 -8.42 13.22
C GLU A 38 -0.97 -7.35 12.37
N LYS A 39 -0.89 -6.09 12.78
CA LYS A 39 -1.47 -4.95 12.05
C LYS A 39 -0.84 -4.79 10.67
N TYR A 40 0.48 -4.92 10.54
CA TYR A 40 1.13 -4.86 9.23
C TYR A 40 0.70 -6.00 8.31
N SER A 41 0.45 -7.21 8.83
CA SER A 41 -0.02 -8.32 8.01
C SER A 41 -1.39 -8.04 7.38
N GLY A 42 -2.28 -7.38 8.13
CA GLY A 42 -3.57 -6.89 7.63
C GLY A 42 -3.38 -5.88 6.50
N VAL A 43 -2.57 -4.84 6.74
CA VAL A 43 -2.23 -3.81 5.74
C VAL A 43 -1.57 -4.41 4.49
N TRP A 44 -0.68 -5.38 4.66
CA TRP A 44 -0.01 -6.07 3.55
C TRP A 44 -0.99 -6.88 2.68
N SER A 45 -1.97 -7.54 3.29
CA SER A 45 -2.99 -8.30 2.56
C SER A 45 -3.85 -7.39 1.68
N GLU A 46 -4.13 -6.18 2.17
CA GLU A 46 -4.86 -5.14 1.45
C GLU A 46 -4.02 -4.56 0.30
N TRP A 47 -2.75 -4.21 0.55
CA TRP A 47 -1.83 -3.76 -0.51
C TRP A 47 -1.68 -4.78 -1.64
N SER A 48 -1.61 -6.07 -1.31
CA SER A 48 -1.54 -7.15 -2.30
C SER A 48 -2.77 -7.15 -3.21
N SER A 49 -3.96 -6.91 -2.64
CA SER A 49 -5.21 -6.78 -3.40
C SER A 49 -5.22 -5.53 -4.28
N THR A 50 -4.73 -4.39 -3.77
CA THR A 50 -4.62 -3.14 -4.53
C THR A 50 -3.64 -3.25 -5.70
N VAL A 51 -2.49 -3.90 -5.50
CA VAL A 51 -1.52 -4.16 -6.59
C VAL A 51 -2.15 -5.02 -7.70
N SER A 52 -2.98 -6.01 -7.36
CA SER A 52 -3.73 -6.77 -8.36
C SER A 52 -4.70 -5.90 -9.16
N CYS A 53 -5.36 -4.92 -8.53
CA CYS A 53 -6.19 -3.94 -9.24
C CYS A 53 -5.36 -3.07 -10.20
N LEU A 54 -4.16 -2.63 -9.78
CA LEU A 54 -3.24 -1.89 -10.65
C LEU A 54 -2.86 -2.68 -11.91
N ASP A 55 -2.62 -3.99 -11.76
CA ASP A 55 -2.31 -4.90 -12.88
C ASP A 55 -3.50 -5.08 -13.85
N LYS A 56 -4.73 -5.08 -13.33
CA LYS A 56 -5.94 -5.14 -14.16
C LYS A 56 -6.08 -3.90 -15.04
N VAL A 57 -5.75 -2.72 -14.52
CA VAL A 57 -5.75 -1.49 -15.33
C VAL A 57 -4.68 -1.53 -16.41
N SER A 58 -3.47 -2.02 -16.13
CA SER A 58 -2.43 -2.23 -17.16
C SER A 58 -2.96 -3.11 -18.29
N SER A 59 -3.60 -4.23 -17.92
CA SER A 59 -4.14 -5.20 -18.88
C SER A 59 -5.29 -4.61 -19.72
N ALA A 60 -6.21 -3.89 -19.07
CA ALA A 60 -7.33 -3.24 -19.75
C ALA A 60 -6.87 -2.11 -20.67
N LEU A 61 -5.88 -1.32 -20.25
CA LEU A 61 -5.27 -0.28 -21.07
C LEU A 61 -4.61 -0.88 -22.31
N GLU A 62 -3.83 -1.97 -22.15
CA GLU A 62 -3.20 -2.65 -23.28
C GLU A 62 -4.25 -3.16 -24.28
N ASN A 63 -5.34 -3.77 -23.79
CA ASN A 63 -6.43 -4.23 -24.65
C ASN A 63 -7.13 -3.07 -25.38
N PHE A 64 -7.43 -1.98 -24.68
CA PHE A 64 -8.04 -0.78 -25.26
C PHE A 64 -7.16 -0.18 -26.37
N THR A 65 -5.84 -0.13 -26.19
CA THR A 65 -4.92 0.38 -27.22
C THR A 65 -4.83 -0.51 -28.47
N LYS A 66 -5.21 -1.79 -28.38
CA LYS A 66 -5.18 -2.74 -29.51
C LYS A 66 -6.47 -2.74 -30.34
N VAL A 67 -7.63 -2.71 -29.69
CA VAL A 67 -8.93 -2.90 -30.35
C VAL A 67 -9.71 -1.58 -30.50
N TYR A 68 -9.49 -0.61 -29.61
CA TYR A 68 -10.09 0.72 -29.57
C TYR A 68 -11.60 0.75 -29.87
N ASP A 69 -12.40 0.14 -28.98
CA ASP A 69 -13.86 0.15 -29.05
C ASP A 69 -14.51 0.59 -27.73
N VAL A 70 -15.84 0.74 -27.74
CA VAL A 70 -16.61 1.19 -26.56
C VAL A 70 -16.53 0.19 -25.41
N GLN A 71 -16.45 -1.11 -25.71
CA GLN A 71 -16.40 -2.17 -24.71
C GLN A 71 -15.07 -2.13 -23.94
N THR A 72 -13.96 -2.10 -24.67
CA THR A 72 -12.60 -2.02 -24.10
C THR A 72 -12.36 -0.70 -23.37
N LEU A 73 -12.94 0.41 -23.84
CA LEU A 73 -12.96 1.67 -23.09
C LEU A 73 -13.72 1.51 -21.75
N SER A 74 -14.89 0.87 -21.75
CA SER A 74 -15.68 0.64 -20.54
C SER A 74 -14.93 -0.25 -19.53
N GLU A 75 -14.29 -1.31 -19.99
CA GLU A 75 -13.49 -2.21 -19.14
C GLU A 75 -12.31 -1.47 -18.50
N PHE A 76 -11.62 -0.62 -19.27
CA PHE A 76 -10.55 0.22 -18.77
C PHE A 76 -11.05 1.20 -17.69
N MET A 77 -12.18 1.88 -17.93
CA MET A 77 -12.77 2.80 -16.96
C MET A 77 -13.22 2.09 -15.68
N MET A 78 -13.83 0.91 -15.79
CA MET A 78 -14.20 0.08 -14.62
C MET A 78 -12.97 -0.36 -13.82
N ALA A 79 -11.87 -0.71 -14.50
CA ALA A 79 -10.63 -1.08 -13.82
C ALA A 79 -10.03 0.12 -13.05
N ILE A 80 -10.08 1.33 -13.62
CA ILE A 80 -9.66 2.56 -12.93
C ILE A 80 -10.52 2.81 -11.69
N ASP A 81 -11.84 2.70 -11.81
CA ASP A 81 -12.77 2.94 -10.71
C ASP A 81 -12.54 1.97 -9.55
N ALA A 82 -12.43 0.67 -9.85
CA ALA A 82 -12.11 -0.36 -8.86
C ALA A 82 -10.75 -0.13 -8.19
N THR A 83 -9.75 0.31 -8.94
CA THR A 83 -8.42 0.63 -8.41
C THR A 83 -8.44 1.85 -7.52
N THR A 84 -9.20 2.88 -7.88
CA THR A 84 -9.33 4.12 -7.10
C THR A 84 -10.00 3.85 -5.75
N HIS A 85 -11.08 3.07 -5.74
CA HIS A 85 -11.73 2.61 -4.51
C HIS A 85 -10.79 1.76 -3.64
N SER A 86 -10.01 0.87 -4.26
CA SER A 86 -9.05 0.04 -3.54
C SER A 86 -7.93 0.88 -2.91
N LEU A 87 -7.37 1.84 -3.64
CA LEU A 87 -6.35 2.77 -3.14
C LEU A 87 -6.88 3.61 -1.97
N ALA A 88 -8.07 4.18 -2.10
CA ALA A 88 -8.69 4.97 -1.03
C ALA A 88 -8.90 4.13 0.23
N ARG A 89 -9.33 2.87 0.08
CA ARG A 89 -9.50 1.94 1.20
C ARG A 89 -8.18 1.65 1.89
N ILE A 90 -7.14 1.25 1.16
CA ILE A 90 -5.87 0.87 1.78
C ILE A 90 -5.19 2.07 2.44
N MET A 91 -5.24 3.27 1.84
CA MET A 91 -4.72 4.47 2.47
C MET A 91 -5.40 4.75 3.82
N ASN A 92 -6.72 4.51 3.93
CA ASN A 92 -7.44 4.67 5.19
C ASN A 92 -7.06 3.59 6.22
N VAL A 93 -7.02 2.32 5.80
CA VAL A 93 -6.62 1.21 6.68
C VAL A 93 -5.20 1.43 7.19
N GLU A 94 -4.28 1.83 6.33
CA GLU A 94 -2.90 2.10 6.68
C GLU A 94 -2.76 3.27 7.65
N ALA A 95 -3.47 4.38 7.40
CA ALA A 95 -3.45 5.54 8.28
C ALA A 95 -3.94 5.21 9.69
N ILE A 96 -4.92 4.31 9.82
CA ILE A 96 -5.39 3.82 11.11
C ILE A 96 -4.37 2.85 11.71
N GLU A 97 -4.05 1.76 11.01
CA GLU A 97 -3.30 0.65 11.59
C GLU A 97 -1.82 0.99 11.81
N LEU A 98 -1.14 1.54 10.80
CA LEU A 98 0.27 1.93 10.94
C LEU A 98 0.42 3.28 11.64
N GLY A 99 -0.51 4.22 11.42
CA GLY A 99 -0.49 5.50 12.12
C GLY A 99 -0.56 5.34 13.64
N GLU A 100 -1.48 4.51 14.15
CA GLU A 100 -1.57 4.20 15.58
C GLU A 100 -0.27 3.58 16.13
N LEU A 101 0.38 2.72 15.36
CA LEU A 101 1.65 2.09 15.76
C LEU A 101 2.79 3.10 15.82
N MET A 102 2.88 3.97 14.82
CA MET A 102 3.89 5.01 14.75
C MET A 102 3.71 6.01 15.91
N GLU A 103 2.49 6.46 16.18
CA GLU A 103 2.21 7.35 17.31
C GLU A 103 2.51 6.70 18.67
N LYS A 104 2.32 5.38 18.77
CA LYS A 104 2.56 4.64 20.03
C LYS A 104 4.03 4.36 20.28
N PHE A 105 4.80 4.07 19.22
CA PHE A 105 6.14 3.50 19.36
C PHE A 105 7.28 4.43 18.93
N PHE A 106 7.03 5.44 18.11
CA PHE A 106 8.08 6.35 17.64
C PHE A 106 8.05 7.70 18.35
N CYS A 107 9.23 8.22 18.64
CA CYS A 107 9.40 9.62 18.99
C CYS A 107 9.66 10.47 17.72
N PRO A 108 9.60 11.82 17.83
CA PRO A 108 9.86 12.70 16.69
C PRO A 108 11.23 12.48 16.02
N GLU A 109 12.23 12.06 16.78
CA GLU A 109 13.57 11.75 16.27
C GLU A 109 13.55 10.51 15.37
N ASP A 110 12.83 9.44 15.75
CA ASP A 110 12.68 8.23 14.92
C ASP A 110 12.02 8.56 13.58
N MET A 111 11.02 9.45 13.60
CA MET A 111 10.33 9.93 12.40
C MET A 111 11.26 10.72 11.48
N SER A 112 12.07 11.61 12.06
CA SER A 112 13.04 12.40 11.29
C SER A 112 14.09 11.51 10.63
N GLU A 113 14.57 10.47 11.31
CA GLU A 113 15.53 9.53 10.72
C GLU A 113 14.94 8.76 9.54
N ILE A 114 13.67 8.35 9.61
CA ILE A 114 12.98 7.65 8.51
C ILE A 114 12.85 8.55 7.27
N GLU A 115 12.65 9.86 7.45
CA GLU A 115 12.51 10.81 6.34
C GLU A 115 13.83 11.11 5.59
N HIS A 116 14.98 10.79 6.18
CA HIS A 116 16.32 11.11 5.64
C HIS A 116 17.09 9.88 5.10
N GLU A 117 16.47 8.69 5.07
CA GLU A 117 16.97 7.45 4.42
C GLU A 117 16.61 7.35 2.94
#